data_AF-A0A455U6F3-F1
#
_entry.id   AF-A0A455U6F3-F1
#
_cell.length_a   1.000
_cell.length_b   1.000
_cell.length_c   1.000
_cell.angle_alpha   90.00
_cell.angle_beta   90.00
_cell.angle_gamma   90.00
#
_symmetry.space_group_name_H-M   'P 1'
#
loop_
_entity.id
_entity.type
_entity.pdbx_description
1 polymer ?
#
loop_
_entity_poly.entity_id
_entity_poly.type
_entity_poly.pdbx_seq_one_letter_code
_entity_poly.pdbx_strand_id
1 'polypeptide(L)'
;MLCHNPGTLLAVLQAIRDGQPLVSRVVTLTGEAVASPGNRWVRIGTSINELLTHAGLNQATLSQVIQGGPMMGTPLLTLDAPVTKLTNCLIAATTDELPQAPEESPCIRCGECESVCPVALLPQQLHWYARAKDDTKMEHYHLFDCIECGACSYVCPSHIPLVDDYREAKSRLRLQRIEAEKAEHAKHRFEFRQARLAREEAEKQARKAARQAQQQRPASNTTASSEKVDLRGLRIAHAAAKASVKKAEKNLSRVAQEDPKQPLDDLETQLATAQENLRAAELQLAKAREQQPSKESP
;
A
#
# COMPACT_ATOMS: atom_id res chain seq x y z
N MET A 1 -11.40 -17.77 4.17
CA MET A 1 -12.85 -17.51 4.31
C MET A 1 -13.04 -16.00 4.28
N LEU A 2 -13.93 -15.49 3.42
CA LEU A 2 -14.22 -14.06 3.31
C LEU A 2 -15.50 -13.75 4.09
N CYS A 3 -15.43 -12.83 5.06
CA CYS A 3 -16.58 -12.44 5.87
C CYS A 3 -17.03 -11.03 5.48
N HIS A 4 -18.32 -10.88 5.17
CA HIS A 4 -18.91 -9.60 4.80
C HIS A 4 -20.00 -9.19 5.79
N ASN A 5 -20.05 -7.91 6.13
CA ASN A 5 -21.14 -7.36 6.92
C ASN A 5 -22.46 -7.47 6.12
N PRO A 6 -23.57 -7.95 6.71
CA PRO A 6 -24.86 -8.04 6.03
C PRO A 6 -25.33 -6.72 5.40
N GLY A 7 -25.06 -5.58 6.06
CA GLY A 7 -25.36 -4.25 5.51
C GLY A 7 -24.56 -3.92 4.25
N THR A 8 -23.33 -4.43 4.14
CA THR A 8 -22.52 -4.31 2.92
C THR A 8 -23.13 -5.14 1.79
N LEU A 9 -23.55 -6.38 2.06
CA LEU A 9 -24.21 -7.22 1.06
C LEU A 9 -25.50 -6.55 0.54
N LEU A 10 -26.32 -5.99 1.43
CA LEU A 10 -27.54 -5.28 1.04
C LEU A 10 -27.25 -4.05 0.16
N ALA A 11 -26.25 -3.26 0.52
CA ALA A 11 -25.84 -2.09 -0.25
C ALA A 11 -25.33 -2.46 -1.65
N VAL A 12 -24.57 -3.55 -1.77
CA VAL A 12 -24.10 -4.06 -3.07
C VAL A 12 -25.27 -4.54 -3.93
N LEU A 13 -26.24 -5.25 -3.34
CA LEU A 13 -27.44 -5.68 -4.03
C LEU A 13 -28.23 -4.49 -4.61
N GLN A 14 -28.46 -3.45 -3.80
CA GLN A 14 -29.16 -2.23 -4.22
C GLN A 14 -28.41 -1.48 -5.33
N ALA A 15 -27.08 -1.41 -5.23
CA ALA A 15 -26.26 -0.75 -6.24
C ALA A 15 -26.32 -1.45 -7.61
N ILE A 16 -26.28 -2.79 -7.63
CA ILE A 16 -26.27 -3.55 -8.88
C ILE A 16 -27.68 -3.67 -9.48
N ARG A 17 -28.67 -4.02 -8.66
CA ARG A 17 -30.04 -4.27 -9.13
C ARG A 17 -30.80 -2.97 -9.41
N ASP A 18 -30.70 -2.00 -8.51
CA ASP A 18 -31.54 -0.80 -8.51
C ASP A 18 -30.77 0.46 -8.97
N GLY A 19 -29.46 0.36 -9.21
CA GLY A 19 -28.61 1.50 -9.53
C GLY A 19 -28.46 2.50 -8.38
N GLN A 20 -28.82 2.10 -7.15
CA GLN A 20 -28.83 3.00 -6.00
C GLN A 20 -27.48 2.95 -5.25
N PRO A 21 -26.73 4.06 -5.18
CA PRO A 21 -25.55 4.11 -4.33
C PRO A 21 -25.95 4.04 -2.84
N LEU A 22 -24.98 3.85 -1.95
CA LEU A 22 -25.19 3.85 -0.51
C LEU A 22 -25.61 5.25 -0.02
N VAL A 23 -26.91 5.54 -0.05
CA VAL A 23 -27.51 6.80 0.39
C VAL A 23 -28.04 6.75 1.81
N SER A 24 -28.32 5.56 2.33
CA SER A 24 -28.81 5.33 3.67
C SER A 24 -28.31 4.00 4.21
N ARG A 25 -28.33 3.86 5.53
CA ARG A 25 -28.01 2.61 6.20
C ARG A 25 -28.82 2.44 7.47
N VAL A 26 -28.89 1.22 7.97
CA VAL A 26 -29.41 0.96 9.32
C VAL A 26 -28.36 1.39 10.34
N VAL A 27 -28.80 2.18 11.31
CA VAL A 27 -28.04 2.60 12.50
C VAL A 27 -28.81 2.17 13.73
N THR A 28 -28.16 1.45 14.63
CA THR A 28 -28.71 1.11 15.94
C THR A 28 -28.48 2.25 16.91
N LEU A 29 -29.54 2.80 17.50
CA LEU A 29 -29.47 3.77 18.59
C LEU A 29 -29.77 3.05 19.89
N THR A 30 -28.90 3.19 20.87
CA THR A 30 -29.04 2.52 22.18
C THR A 30 -28.36 3.34 23.28
N GLY A 31 -28.37 2.81 24.50
CA GLY A 31 -27.91 3.46 25.72
C GLY A 31 -29.04 4.10 26.52
N GLU A 32 -28.81 4.23 27.82
CA GLU A 32 -29.82 4.71 28.79
C GLU A 32 -30.13 6.21 28.66
N ALA A 33 -29.27 6.98 28.00
CA ALA A 33 -29.51 8.40 27.76
C ALA A 33 -30.48 8.67 26.59
N VAL A 34 -31.04 7.63 25.94
CA VAL A 34 -31.95 7.77 24.80
C VAL A 34 -33.33 7.23 25.13
N ALA A 35 -34.38 8.04 24.97
CA ALA A 35 -35.75 7.65 25.28
C ALA A 35 -36.35 6.61 24.32
N SER A 36 -35.94 6.60 23.05
CA SER A 36 -36.46 5.71 22.02
C SER A 36 -35.34 4.93 21.30
N PRO A 37 -34.74 3.93 21.97
CA PRO A 37 -33.72 3.08 21.37
C PRO A 37 -34.32 2.22 20.24
N GLY A 38 -33.50 1.85 19.26
CA GLY A 38 -33.92 0.99 18.16
C GLY A 38 -33.10 1.17 16.89
N ASN A 39 -33.42 0.34 15.89
CA ASN A 39 -32.78 0.36 14.58
C ASN A 39 -33.52 1.34 13.66
N ARG A 40 -32.78 2.28 13.06
CA ARG A 40 -33.36 3.31 12.17
C ARG A 40 -32.64 3.34 10.84
N TRP A 41 -33.40 3.55 9.76
CA TRP A 41 -32.83 3.89 8.46
C TRP A 41 -32.43 5.37 8.47
N VAL A 42 -31.14 5.64 8.33
CA VAL A 42 -30.59 7.00 8.41
C VAL A 42 -29.86 7.33 7.11
N ARG A 43 -30.03 8.56 6.62
CA ARG A 43 -29.28 9.03 5.45
C ARG A 43 -27.82 9.22 5.82
N ILE A 44 -26.93 8.86 4.90
CA ILE A 44 -25.51 9.20 5.05
C ILE A 44 -25.39 10.73 5.01
N GLY A 45 -24.65 11.30 5.95
CA GLY A 45 -24.49 12.75 6.13
C GLY A 45 -25.38 13.37 7.20
N THR A 46 -26.40 12.68 7.72
CA THR A 46 -27.24 13.18 8.83
C THR A 46 -26.38 13.45 10.07
N SER A 47 -26.59 14.58 10.75
CA SER A 47 -25.87 14.91 11.99
C SER A 47 -26.19 13.89 13.08
N ILE A 48 -25.17 13.44 13.81
CA ILE A 48 -25.35 12.53 14.96
C ILE A 48 -26.16 13.21 16.06
N ASN A 49 -25.94 14.51 16.30
CA ASN A 49 -26.71 15.30 17.25
C ASN A 49 -28.21 15.31 16.91
N GLU A 50 -28.56 15.61 15.66
CA GLU A 50 -29.96 15.63 15.20
C GLU A 50 -30.60 14.24 15.33
N LEU A 51 -29.88 13.19 14.95
CA LEU A 51 -30.36 11.82 15.02
C LEU A 51 -30.65 11.39 16.47
N LEU A 52 -29.74 11.68 17.40
CA LEU A 52 -29.92 11.36 18.82
C LEU A 52 -31.00 12.22 19.47
N THR A 53 -31.06 13.51 19.13
CA THR A 53 -32.13 14.41 19.58
C THR A 53 -33.50 13.89 19.13
N HIS A 54 -33.62 13.44 17.89
CA HIS A 54 -34.86 12.83 17.37
C HIS A 54 -35.23 11.52 18.10
N ALA A 55 -34.24 10.79 18.62
CA ALA A 55 -34.45 9.61 19.45
C ALA A 55 -34.75 9.94 20.93
N GLY A 56 -34.79 11.23 21.30
CA GLY A 56 -35.06 11.69 22.66
C GLY A 56 -33.83 11.59 23.57
N LEU A 57 -32.67 12.07 23.09
CA LEU A 57 -31.45 12.17 23.89
C LEU A 57 -31.66 13.06 25.12
N ASN A 58 -31.40 12.52 26.30
CA ASN A 58 -31.34 13.25 27.55
C ASN A 58 -29.90 13.69 27.84
N GLN A 59 -29.59 14.95 27.56
CA GLN A 59 -28.26 15.50 27.80
C GLN A 59 -27.88 15.56 29.29
N ALA A 60 -28.85 15.61 30.21
CA ALA A 60 -28.56 15.71 31.64
C ALA A 60 -27.97 14.41 32.21
N THR A 61 -28.28 13.27 31.59
CA THR A 61 -27.80 11.94 32.01
C THR A 61 -26.71 11.41 31.10
N LEU A 62 -26.41 12.10 29.98
CA LEU A 62 -25.42 11.67 29.01
C LEU A 62 -24.01 11.83 29.59
N SER A 63 -23.28 10.72 29.65
CA SER A 63 -21.85 10.71 29.97
C SER A 63 -21.01 10.78 28.70
N GLN A 64 -21.29 9.90 27.74
CA GLN A 64 -20.54 9.82 26.49
C GLN A 64 -21.38 9.18 25.37
N VAL A 65 -21.01 9.46 24.12
CA VAL A 65 -21.54 8.77 22.95
C VAL A 65 -20.44 7.94 22.30
N ILE A 66 -20.69 6.65 22.15
CA ILE A 66 -19.79 5.72 21.47
C ILE A 66 -20.31 5.44 20.07
N GLN A 67 -19.48 5.70 19.06
CA GLN A 67 -19.73 5.25 17.70
C GLN A 67 -19.18 3.83 17.52
N GLY A 68 -20.07 2.87 17.26
CA GLY A 68 -19.76 1.46 17.12
C GLY A 68 -20.45 0.62 18.18
N GLY A 69 -19.90 -0.57 18.45
CA GLY A 69 -20.37 -1.44 19.54
C GLY A 69 -19.63 -1.17 20.86
N PRO A 70 -20.03 -1.81 21.96
CA PRO A 70 -19.44 -1.58 23.29
C PRO A 70 -17.96 -1.96 23.37
N MET A 71 -17.52 -2.90 22.54
CA MET A 71 -16.12 -3.39 22.53
C MET A 71 -15.23 -2.65 21.52
N MET A 72 -15.73 -2.49 20.29
CA MET A 72 -14.99 -1.93 19.15
C MET A 72 -15.15 -0.43 18.98
N GLY A 73 -16.13 0.15 19.67
CA GLY A 73 -16.54 1.52 19.45
C GLY A 73 -15.49 2.54 19.89
N THR A 74 -15.66 3.77 19.41
CA THR A 74 -14.82 4.90 19.78
C THR A 74 -15.69 5.99 20.38
N PRO A 75 -15.31 6.57 21.53
CA PRO A 75 -16.02 7.71 22.08
C PRO A 75 -15.91 8.90 21.12
N LEU A 76 -17.03 9.59 20.92
CA LEU A 76 -17.10 10.80 20.11
C LEU A 76 -16.73 12.01 20.97
N LEU A 77 -15.83 12.85 20.45
CA LEU A 77 -15.48 14.13 21.07
C LEU A 77 -16.56 15.20 20.87
N THR A 78 -17.32 15.10 19.78
CA THR A 78 -18.43 15.99 19.42
C THR A 78 -19.53 15.21 18.70
N LEU A 79 -20.77 15.67 18.85
CA LEU A 79 -21.95 15.13 18.17
C LEU A 79 -22.20 15.76 16.79
N ASP A 80 -21.37 16.72 16.38
CA ASP A 80 -21.48 17.40 15.08
C ASP A 80 -20.98 16.53 13.92
N ALA A 81 -20.38 15.38 14.22
CA ALA A 81 -19.94 14.44 13.21
C ALA A 81 -21.15 13.87 12.44
N PRO A 82 -21.02 13.68 11.12
CA PRO A 82 -22.09 13.09 10.32
C PRO A 82 -22.11 11.57 10.46
N VAL A 83 -23.29 10.98 10.28
CA VAL A 83 -23.46 9.55 10.06
C VAL A 83 -22.78 9.18 8.75
N THR A 84 -21.80 8.26 8.81
CA THR A 84 -21.06 7.79 7.65
C THR A 84 -21.37 6.33 7.35
N LYS A 85 -20.77 5.79 6.27
CA LYS A 85 -20.85 4.36 5.97
C LYS A 85 -20.31 3.47 7.10
N LEU A 86 -19.49 4.01 8.01
CA LEU A 86 -18.91 3.27 9.14
C LEU A 86 -19.78 3.34 10.41
N THR A 87 -20.77 4.24 10.47
CA THR A 87 -21.61 4.45 11.64
C THR A 87 -22.70 3.35 11.72
N ASN A 88 -22.36 2.20 12.30
CA ASN A 88 -23.29 1.08 12.45
C ASN A 88 -24.23 1.23 13.67
N CYS A 89 -23.69 1.76 14.76
CA CYS A 89 -24.36 1.84 16.05
C CYS A 89 -23.87 3.11 16.79
N LEU A 90 -24.76 3.70 17.58
CA LEU A 90 -24.49 4.82 18.47
C LEU A 90 -25.03 4.45 19.85
N ILE A 91 -24.14 4.42 20.83
CA ILE A 91 -24.47 4.13 22.24
C ILE A 91 -24.36 5.45 23.00
N ALA A 92 -25.48 6.02 23.41
CA ALA A 92 -25.53 7.21 24.26
C ALA A 92 -25.65 6.76 25.72
N ALA A 93 -24.49 6.59 26.35
CA ALA A 93 -24.40 5.94 27.64
C ALA A 93 -24.48 6.93 28.81
N THR A 94 -25.05 6.47 29.91
CA THR A 94 -24.97 7.09 31.23
C THR A 94 -23.66 6.71 31.92
N THR A 95 -23.33 7.41 33.01
CA THR A 95 -22.16 7.04 33.85
C THR A 95 -22.33 5.67 34.50
N ASP A 96 -23.57 5.27 34.79
CA ASP A 96 -23.87 3.97 35.39
C ASP A 96 -23.71 2.83 34.36
N GLU A 97 -24.10 3.07 33.10
CA GLU A 97 -23.94 2.10 32.01
C GLU A 97 -22.47 1.93 31.60
N LEU A 98 -21.73 3.03 31.50
CA LEU A 98 -20.31 3.04 31.13
C LEU A 98 -19.51 3.94 32.09
N PRO A 99 -19.13 3.40 33.27
CA PRO A 99 -18.32 4.13 34.23
C PRO A 99 -16.92 4.39 33.68
N GLN A 100 -16.26 5.41 34.22
CA GLN A 100 -14.88 5.70 33.88
C GLN A 100 -13.99 4.51 34.28
N ALA A 101 -13.11 4.10 33.37
CA ALA A 101 -12.14 3.05 33.65
C ALA A 101 -11.24 3.45 34.84
N PRO A 102 -10.90 2.50 35.74
CA PRO A 102 -9.92 2.73 36.78
C PRO A 102 -8.56 3.15 36.20
N GLU A 103 -7.75 3.79 37.03
CA GLU A 103 -6.40 4.18 36.63
C GLU A 103 -5.55 2.96 36.24
N GLU A 104 -4.75 3.14 35.19
CA GLU A 104 -3.81 2.13 34.74
C GLU A 104 -2.79 1.82 35.84
N SER A 105 -2.56 0.53 36.08
CA SER A 105 -1.53 0.02 36.98
C SER A 105 -0.51 -0.84 36.23
N PRO A 106 0.69 -1.09 36.80
CA PRO A 106 1.71 -1.87 36.12
C PRO A 106 1.26 -3.30 35.77
N CYS A 107 1.71 -3.80 34.62
CA CYS A 107 1.43 -5.17 34.17
C CYS A 107 1.97 -6.22 35.15
N ILE A 108 1.09 -7.04 35.71
CA ILE A 108 1.46 -8.15 36.62
C ILE A 108 1.76 -9.48 35.89
N ARG A 109 1.75 -9.48 34.55
CA ARG A 109 2.00 -10.65 33.69
C ARG A 109 1.11 -11.88 33.99
N CYS A 110 -0.18 -11.65 34.22
CA CYS A 110 -1.15 -12.73 34.52
C CYS A 110 -1.47 -13.65 33.33
N GLY A 111 -1.29 -13.21 32.08
CA GLY A 111 -1.58 -14.00 30.88
C GLY A 111 -3.03 -13.97 30.38
N GLU A 112 -3.97 -13.38 31.11
CA GLU A 112 -5.41 -13.35 30.75
C GLU A 112 -5.69 -12.68 29.40
N CYS A 113 -4.86 -11.72 29.00
CA CYS A 113 -5.01 -11.08 27.69
C CYS A 113 -4.80 -12.05 26.51
N GLU A 114 -4.00 -13.10 26.70
CA GLU A 114 -3.70 -14.10 25.67
C GLU A 114 -4.86 -15.11 25.53
N SER A 115 -5.39 -15.60 26.67
CA SER A 115 -6.48 -16.59 26.71
C SER A 115 -7.74 -16.08 26.00
N VAL A 116 -8.04 -14.79 26.09
CA VAL A 116 -9.25 -14.21 25.50
C VAL A 116 -9.09 -13.68 24.08
N CYS A 117 -7.88 -13.73 23.51
CA CYS A 117 -7.64 -13.15 22.19
C CYS A 117 -8.31 -13.99 21.09
N PRO A 118 -9.33 -13.49 20.37
CA PRO A 118 -10.06 -14.28 19.38
C PRO A 118 -9.24 -14.60 18.12
N VAL A 119 -8.13 -13.90 17.92
CA VAL A 119 -7.20 -14.08 16.79
C VAL A 119 -5.87 -14.69 17.22
N ALA A 120 -5.77 -15.20 18.46
CA ALA A 120 -4.59 -15.90 18.99
C ALA A 120 -3.27 -15.14 18.84
N LEU A 121 -3.31 -13.81 19.04
CA LEU A 121 -2.10 -12.99 19.16
C LEU A 121 -1.49 -13.10 20.56
N LEU A 122 -0.35 -12.44 20.76
CA LEU A 122 0.31 -12.28 22.06
C LEU A 122 0.19 -10.82 22.54
N PRO A 123 -0.95 -10.38 23.12
CA PRO A 123 -1.14 -8.98 23.52
C PRO A 123 -0.10 -8.50 24.51
N GLN A 124 0.36 -9.36 25.41
CA GLN A 124 1.42 -9.01 26.35
C GLN A 124 2.69 -8.53 25.62
N GLN A 125 3.17 -9.27 24.61
CA GLN A 125 4.36 -8.89 23.85
C GLN A 125 4.12 -7.62 23.03
N LEU A 126 2.98 -7.54 22.33
CA LEU A 126 2.59 -6.37 21.56
C LEU A 126 2.51 -5.11 22.42
N HIS A 127 2.07 -5.21 23.68
CA HIS A 127 2.03 -4.06 24.59
C HIS A 127 3.43 -3.56 24.94
N TRP A 128 4.36 -4.45 25.29
CA TRP A 128 5.75 -4.05 25.57
C TRP A 128 6.40 -3.38 24.36
N TYR A 129 6.19 -3.92 23.15
CA TYR A 129 6.73 -3.33 21.92
C TYR A 129 6.02 -2.03 21.53
N ALA A 130 4.71 -1.90 21.76
CA ALA A 130 3.98 -0.65 21.56
C ALA A 130 4.51 0.46 22.48
N ARG A 131 4.67 0.18 23.77
CA ARG A 131 5.21 1.14 24.76
C ARG A 131 6.68 1.50 24.47
N ALA A 132 7.47 0.56 23.97
CA ALA A 132 8.84 0.81 23.52
C ALA A 132 8.92 1.49 22.14
N LYS A 133 7.80 1.66 21.43
CA LYS A 133 7.74 2.13 20.03
C LYS A 133 8.63 1.33 19.07
N ASP A 134 8.76 0.03 19.31
CA ASP A 134 9.55 -0.91 18.48
C ASP A 134 8.69 -1.43 17.32
N ASP A 135 8.60 -0.62 16.27
CA ASP A 135 7.80 -0.91 15.06
C ASP A 135 8.17 -2.21 14.38
N THR A 136 9.47 -2.50 14.31
CA THR A 136 9.98 -3.70 13.65
C THR A 136 9.46 -4.96 14.32
N LYS A 137 9.45 -4.99 15.66
CA LYS A 137 8.87 -6.12 16.39
C LYS A 137 7.35 -6.12 16.32
N MET A 138 6.69 -4.98 16.34
CA MET A 138 5.23 -4.93 16.20
C MET A 138 4.76 -5.55 14.87
N GLU A 139 5.48 -5.30 13.78
CA GLU A 139 5.20 -5.95 12.50
C GLU A 139 5.54 -7.44 12.52
N HIS A 140 6.68 -7.82 13.11
CA HIS A 140 7.09 -9.22 13.25
C HIS A 140 6.06 -10.05 14.05
N TYR A 141 5.45 -9.45 15.08
CA TYR A 141 4.39 -10.06 15.89
C TYR A 141 2.99 -9.80 15.33
N HIS A 142 2.88 -9.48 14.04
CA HIS A 142 1.62 -9.42 13.31
C HIS A 142 0.57 -8.46 13.91
N LEU A 143 0.99 -7.27 14.36
CA LEU A 143 0.08 -6.26 14.90
C LEU A 143 -1.15 -6.01 14.00
N PHE A 144 -0.97 -6.07 12.68
CA PHE A 144 -2.05 -5.81 11.72
C PHE A 144 -3.16 -6.87 11.70
N ASP A 145 -2.92 -8.04 12.28
CA ASP A 145 -3.95 -9.09 12.42
C ASP A 145 -4.86 -8.84 13.63
N CYS A 146 -4.47 -7.92 14.53
CA CYS A 146 -5.32 -7.51 15.64
C CYS A 146 -6.60 -6.91 15.06
N ILE A 147 -7.77 -7.39 15.50
CA ILE A 147 -9.07 -6.86 15.07
C ILE A 147 -9.59 -5.75 15.98
N GLU A 148 -8.78 -5.26 16.93
CA GLU A 148 -9.11 -4.14 17.84
C GLU A 148 -10.35 -4.39 18.73
N CYS A 149 -10.65 -5.66 19.04
CA CYS A 149 -11.84 -6.12 19.77
C CYS A 149 -11.93 -5.74 21.25
N GLY A 150 -10.91 -5.15 21.86
CA GLY A 150 -10.96 -4.73 23.26
C GLY A 150 -10.96 -5.86 24.31
N ALA A 151 -11.12 -7.13 23.92
CA ALA A 151 -11.23 -8.24 24.86
C ALA A 151 -10.04 -8.32 25.83
N CYS A 152 -8.81 -8.14 25.33
CA CYS A 152 -7.60 -8.14 26.14
C CYS A 152 -7.54 -6.97 27.13
N SER A 153 -8.01 -5.79 26.75
CA SER A 153 -8.07 -4.61 27.64
C SER A 153 -9.12 -4.81 28.73
N TYR A 154 -10.29 -5.36 28.37
CA TYR A 154 -11.40 -5.57 29.29
C TYR A 154 -11.04 -6.55 30.43
N VAL A 155 -10.35 -7.65 30.12
CA VAL A 155 -9.98 -8.65 31.14
C VAL A 155 -8.71 -8.31 31.92
N CYS A 156 -8.03 -7.21 31.59
CA CYS A 156 -6.78 -6.87 32.23
C CYS A 156 -7.00 -6.44 33.69
N PRO A 157 -6.49 -7.18 34.70
CA PRO A 157 -6.65 -6.78 36.10
C PRO A 157 -5.88 -5.50 36.43
N SER A 158 -4.92 -5.14 35.59
CA SER A 158 -4.15 -3.90 35.70
C SER A 158 -4.81 -2.71 34.99
N HIS A 159 -5.96 -2.90 34.32
CA HIS A 159 -6.69 -1.87 33.59
C HIS A 159 -5.86 -1.19 32.47
N ILE A 160 -4.96 -1.95 31.85
CA ILE A 160 -4.10 -1.43 30.78
C ILE A 160 -4.90 -1.29 29.48
N PRO A 161 -4.93 -0.11 28.83
CA PRO A 161 -5.65 0.13 27.59
C PRO A 161 -4.90 -0.43 26.37
N LEU A 162 -4.62 -1.74 26.37
CA LEU A 162 -3.84 -2.45 25.34
C LEU A 162 -4.26 -2.11 23.90
N VAL A 163 -5.58 -2.03 23.63
CA VAL A 163 -6.07 -1.77 22.28
C VAL A 163 -5.81 -0.34 21.80
N ASP A 164 -5.75 0.64 22.70
CA ASP A 164 -5.44 2.01 22.33
C ASP A 164 -3.97 2.16 21.93
N ASP A 165 -3.06 1.51 22.67
CA ASP A 165 -1.64 1.37 22.29
C ASP A 165 -1.51 0.76 20.88
N TYR A 166 -2.31 -0.26 20.56
CA TYR A 166 -2.29 -0.93 19.26
C TYR A 166 -2.86 -0.06 18.13
N ARG A 167 -3.95 0.68 18.40
CA ARG A 167 -4.54 1.63 17.45
C ARG A 167 -3.56 2.74 17.10
N GLU A 168 -2.86 3.28 18.10
CA GLU A 168 -1.80 4.26 17.89
C GLU A 168 -0.67 3.68 17.03
N ALA A 169 -0.14 2.51 17.42
CA ALA A 169 0.95 1.86 16.71
C ALA A 169 0.58 1.54 15.24
N LYS A 170 -0.63 1.01 14.99
CA LYS A 170 -1.12 0.77 13.63
C LYS A 170 -1.24 2.05 12.82
N SER A 171 -1.77 3.11 13.41
CA SER A 171 -1.93 4.40 12.74
C SER A 171 -0.56 4.96 12.35
N ARG A 172 0.42 4.86 13.24
CA ARG A 172 1.80 5.29 13.00
C ARG A 172 2.49 4.47 11.90
N LEU A 173 2.40 3.15 11.94
CA LEU A 173 2.94 2.26 10.90
C LEU A 173 2.27 2.52 9.53
N ARG A 174 0.96 2.76 9.50
CA ARG A 174 0.25 3.13 8.25
C ARG A 174 0.77 4.45 7.68
N LEU A 175 0.99 5.46 8.52
CA LEU A 175 1.55 6.74 8.08
C LEU A 175 2.96 6.58 7.49
N GLN A 176 3.83 5.82 8.17
CA GLN A 176 5.18 5.51 7.68
C GLN A 176 5.14 4.81 6.31
N ARG A 177 4.23 3.84 6.11
CA ARG A 177 4.07 3.15 4.82
C ARG A 177 3.63 4.13 3.72
N ILE A 178 2.66 4.99 4.00
CA ILE A 178 2.19 6.01 3.05
C ILE A 178 3.33 6.98 2.69
N GLU A 179 4.14 7.39 3.66
CA GLU A 179 5.30 8.27 3.43
C GLU A 179 6.38 7.58 2.60
N ALA A 180 6.66 6.31 2.89
CA ALA A 180 7.61 5.50 2.12
C ALA A 180 7.14 5.34 0.67
N GLU A 181 5.87 5.00 0.43
CA GLU A 181 5.29 4.89 -0.91
C GLU A 181 5.39 6.22 -1.68
N LYS A 182 5.09 7.35 -1.02
CA LYS A 182 5.24 8.68 -1.62
C LYS A 182 6.70 8.99 -1.95
N ALA A 183 7.63 8.62 -1.08
CA ALA A 183 9.06 8.82 -1.28
C ALA A 183 9.57 7.99 -2.46
N GLU A 184 9.18 6.71 -2.57
CA GLU A 184 9.51 5.85 -3.71
C GLU A 184 8.94 6.39 -5.02
N HIS A 185 7.67 6.82 -5.02
CA HIS A 185 7.08 7.45 -6.20
C HIS A 185 7.80 8.75 -6.59
N ALA A 186 8.26 9.55 -5.61
CA ALA A 186 9.04 10.75 -5.88
C ALA A 186 10.43 10.41 -6.46
N LYS A 187 11.12 9.38 -5.95
CA LYS A 187 12.39 8.88 -6.48
C LYS A 187 12.23 8.43 -7.94
N HIS A 188 11.23 7.62 -8.23
CA HIS A 188 10.97 7.13 -9.58
C HIS A 188 10.76 8.29 -10.58
N ARG A 189 9.97 9.31 -10.20
CA ARG A 189 9.80 10.52 -11.04
C ARG A 189 11.10 11.29 -11.24
N PHE A 190 11.94 11.38 -10.21
CA PHE A 190 13.23 12.07 -10.28
C PHE A 190 14.21 11.35 -11.21
N GLU A 191 14.33 10.03 -11.07
CA GLU A 191 15.16 9.18 -11.92
C GLU A 191 14.71 9.25 -13.39
N PHE A 192 13.40 9.20 -13.65
CA PHE A 192 12.86 9.36 -15.01
C PHE A 192 13.21 10.73 -15.61
N ARG A 193 13.11 11.81 -14.82
CA ARG A 193 13.52 13.15 -15.25
C ARG A 193 15.02 13.23 -15.54
N GLN A 194 15.86 12.66 -14.68
CA GLN A 194 17.31 12.61 -14.90
C GLN A 194 17.67 11.83 -16.16
N ALA A 195 17.05 10.67 -16.37
CA ALA A 195 17.25 9.86 -17.58
C ALA A 195 16.86 10.62 -18.85
N ARG A 196 15.75 11.37 -18.83
CA ARG A 196 15.34 12.22 -19.96
C ARG A 196 16.37 13.31 -20.25
N LEU A 197 16.83 14.04 -19.22
CA LEU A 197 17.83 15.09 -19.39
C LEU A 197 19.16 14.54 -19.92
N ALA A 198 19.60 13.38 -19.41
CA ALA A 198 20.82 12.72 -19.88
C ALA A 198 20.72 12.30 -21.37
N ARG A 199 19.55 11.82 -21.82
CA ARG A 199 19.31 11.52 -23.25
C ARG A 199 19.38 12.78 -24.11
N GLU A 200 18.72 13.85 -23.70
CA GLU A 200 18.74 15.13 -24.42
C GLU A 200 20.16 15.73 -24.49
N GLU A 201 20.95 15.62 -23.43
CA GLU A 201 22.36 16.05 -23.41
C GLU A 201 23.25 15.19 -24.30
N ALA A 202 23.10 13.87 -24.25
CA ALA A 202 23.83 12.94 -25.12
C ALA A 202 23.52 13.18 -26.60
N GLU A 203 22.25 13.40 -26.97
CA GLU A 203 21.85 13.76 -28.34
C GLU A 203 22.46 15.10 -28.78
N LYS A 204 22.44 16.12 -27.90
CA LYS A 204 23.08 17.42 -28.18
C LYS A 204 24.60 17.28 -28.37
N GLN A 205 25.27 16.49 -27.55
CA GLN A 205 26.71 16.22 -27.67
C GLN A 205 27.02 15.46 -28.96
N ALA A 206 26.26 14.41 -29.29
CA ALA A 206 26.41 13.66 -30.54
C ALA A 206 26.19 14.54 -31.78
N ARG A 207 25.18 15.44 -31.76
CA ARG A 207 24.93 16.39 -32.84
C ARG A 207 26.07 17.40 -33.01
N LYS A 208 26.66 17.88 -31.90
CA LYS A 208 27.85 18.76 -31.95
C LYS A 208 29.07 18.02 -32.49
N ALA A 209 29.33 16.79 -32.04
CA ALA A 209 30.42 15.96 -32.52
C ALA A 209 30.29 15.63 -34.01
N ALA A 210 29.09 15.29 -34.49
CA ALA A 210 28.82 15.05 -35.91
C ALA A 210 29.07 16.29 -36.78
N ARG A 211 28.71 17.49 -36.30
CA ARG A 211 29.00 18.75 -36.99
C ARG A 211 30.51 19.04 -37.07
N GLN A 212 31.25 18.81 -35.98
CA GLN A 212 32.71 18.99 -35.96
C GLN A 212 33.42 17.99 -36.89
N ALA A 213 32.99 16.72 -36.89
CA ALA A 213 33.51 15.70 -37.79
C ALA A 213 33.24 16.01 -39.27
N GLN A 214 32.12 16.66 -39.59
CA GLN A 214 31.84 17.16 -40.95
C GLN A 214 32.72 18.36 -41.34
N GLN A 215 33.04 19.26 -40.40
CA GLN A 215 33.93 20.41 -40.65
C GLN A 215 35.41 20.02 -40.79
N GLN A 216 35.84 18.92 -40.17
CA GLN A 216 37.21 18.41 -40.28
C GLN A 216 37.43 17.46 -41.48
N ARG A 217 36.44 17.26 -42.37
CA ARG A 217 36.64 16.52 -43.62
C ARG A 217 37.34 17.43 -44.65
N PRO A 218 38.60 17.14 -45.06
CA PRO A 218 39.23 17.85 -46.16
C PRO A 218 38.59 17.45 -47.50
N ALA A 219 38.47 18.41 -48.41
CA ALA A 219 38.01 18.16 -49.78
C ALA A 219 39.16 17.60 -50.64
N SER A 220 38.89 16.44 -51.26
CA SER A 220 39.73 15.63 -52.19
C SER A 220 40.93 14.91 -51.54
N ASN A 221 41.19 13.61 -51.78
CA ASN A 221 41.14 12.89 -53.05
C ASN A 221 40.59 11.45 -52.94
N THR A 222 40.05 11.00 -54.06
CA THR A 222 39.67 9.63 -54.45
C THR A 222 40.52 8.51 -53.84
N THR A 223 39.88 7.58 -53.13
CA THR A 223 40.00 6.13 -53.39
C THR A 223 38.87 5.40 -52.69
N ALA A 224 38.12 4.60 -53.46
CA ALA A 224 37.17 3.65 -52.93
C ALA A 224 37.93 2.65 -52.05
N SER A 225 37.81 2.78 -50.73
CA SER A 225 38.06 1.68 -49.80
C SER A 225 36.71 1.16 -49.35
N SER A 226 36.40 -0.07 -49.78
CA SER A 226 35.30 -0.86 -49.25
C SER A 226 35.39 -0.87 -47.72
N GLU A 227 34.40 -0.29 -47.03
CA GLU A 227 34.19 -0.53 -45.60
C GLU A 227 34.01 -2.03 -45.41
N LYS A 228 35.07 -2.71 -44.97
CA LYS A 228 34.94 -4.08 -44.47
C LYS A 228 34.09 -4.01 -43.21
N VAL A 229 32.88 -4.54 -43.29
CA VAL A 229 32.02 -4.80 -42.13
C VAL A 229 32.85 -5.52 -41.07
N ASP A 230 33.07 -4.89 -39.91
CA ASP A 230 33.84 -5.48 -38.81
C ASP A 230 33.01 -6.56 -38.10
N LEU A 231 32.99 -7.75 -38.71
CA LEU A 231 32.33 -8.94 -38.19
C LEU A 231 32.81 -9.33 -36.79
N ARG A 232 34.03 -8.97 -36.40
CA ARG A 232 34.57 -9.27 -35.07
C ARG A 232 33.90 -8.39 -34.02
N GLY A 233 33.73 -7.09 -34.30
CA GLY A 233 32.98 -6.16 -33.46
C GLY A 233 31.52 -6.58 -33.26
N LEU A 234 30.84 -6.97 -34.35
CA LEU A 234 29.44 -7.43 -34.30
C LEU A 234 29.25 -8.73 -33.49
N ARG A 235 30.23 -9.64 -33.54
CA ARG A 235 30.23 -10.88 -32.72
C ARG A 235 30.40 -10.58 -31.23
N ILE A 236 31.25 -9.61 -30.88
CA ILE A 236 31.44 -9.16 -29.49
C ILE A 236 30.17 -8.49 -28.96
N ALA A 237 29.54 -7.62 -29.77
CA ALA A 237 28.28 -6.97 -29.43
C ALA A 237 27.14 -7.98 -29.19
N HIS A 238 27.01 -8.99 -30.06
CA HIS A 238 26.06 -10.08 -29.89
C HIS A 238 26.32 -10.90 -28.61
N ALA A 239 27.58 -11.22 -28.30
CA ALA A 239 27.94 -11.94 -27.08
C ALA A 239 27.60 -11.13 -25.81
N ALA A 240 27.84 -9.82 -25.83
CA ALA A 240 27.48 -8.91 -24.74
C ALA A 240 25.96 -8.81 -24.55
N ALA A 241 25.19 -8.67 -25.64
CA ALA A 241 23.73 -8.63 -25.59
C ALA A 241 23.14 -9.93 -25.01
N LYS A 242 23.70 -11.09 -25.38
CA LYS A 242 23.30 -12.39 -24.83
C LYS A 242 23.60 -12.50 -23.33
N ALA A 243 24.74 -11.96 -22.89
CA ALA A 243 25.09 -11.92 -21.47
C ALA A 243 24.16 -11.01 -20.65
N SER A 244 23.71 -9.88 -21.22
CA SER A 244 22.74 -9.00 -20.55
C SER A 244 21.36 -9.63 -20.36
N VAL A 245 20.87 -10.41 -21.33
CA VAL A 245 19.60 -11.16 -21.20
C VAL A 245 19.70 -12.17 -20.06
N LYS A 246 20.78 -12.96 -20.04
CA LYS A 246 21.00 -13.98 -18.99
C LYS A 246 21.12 -13.38 -17.59
N LYS A 247 21.68 -12.17 -17.49
CA LYS A 247 21.77 -11.42 -16.22
C LYS A 247 20.39 -10.91 -15.78
N ALA A 248 19.58 -10.39 -16.70
CA ALA A 248 18.23 -9.91 -16.41
C ALA A 248 17.31 -11.07 -15.98
N GLU A 249 17.35 -12.21 -16.67
CA GLU A 249 16.60 -13.43 -16.31
C GLU A 249 16.95 -13.92 -14.90
N LYS A 250 18.25 -13.99 -14.57
CA LYS A 250 18.70 -14.44 -13.25
C LYS A 250 18.27 -13.48 -12.13
N ASN A 251 18.24 -12.18 -12.40
CA ASN A 251 17.77 -11.19 -11.42
C ASN A 251 16.26 -11.29 -11.20
N LEU A 252 15.46 -11.41 -12.28
CA LEU A 252 14.01 -11.61 -12.20
C LEU A 252 13.69 -12.87 -11.37
N SER A 253 14.34 -14.00 -11.66
CA SER A 253 14.11 -15.26 -10.94
C SER A 253 14.51 -15.20 -9.47
N ARG A 254 15.56 -14.44 -9.13
CA ARG A 254 16.03 -14.30 -7.74
C ARG A 254 15.04 -13.47 -6.92
N VAL A 255 14.59 -12.34 -7.46
CA VAL A 255 13.64 -11.45 -6.77
C VAL A 255 12.27 -12.12 -6.63
N ALA A 256 11.81 -12.85 -7.66
CA ALA A 256 10.57 -13.62 -7.58
C ALA A 256 10.59 -14.75 -6.54
N GLN A 257 11.77 -15.27 -6.17
CA GLN A 257 11.92 -16.28 -5.11
C GLN A 257 12.03 -15.67 -3.70
N GLU A 258 12.62 -14.48 -3.59
CA GLU A 258 12.83 -13.79 -2.31
C GLU A 258 11.55 -13.09 -1.82
N ASP A 259 10.76 -12.49 -2.72
CA ASP A 259 9.53 -11.79 -2.35
C ASP A 259 8.41 -11.96 -3.42
N PRO A 260 7.49 -12.93 -3.23
CA PRO A 260 6.39 -13.20 -4.17
C PRO A 260 5.35 -12.07 -4.28
N LYS A 261 5.38 -11.07 -3.39
CA LYS A 261 4.38 -9.99 -3.35
C LYS A 261 4.90 -8.67 -3.93
N GLN A 262 6.18 -8.60 -4.29
CA GLN A 262 6.77 -7.40 -4.86
C GLN A 262 6.33 -7.23 -6.32
N PRO A 263 5.93 -6.03 -6.77
CA PRO A 263 5.62 -5.80 -8.19
C PRO A 263 6.89 -5.99 -9.04
N LEU A 264 6.80 -6.87 -10.05
CA LEU A 264 7.94 -7.26 -10.92
C LEU A 264 7.99 -6.49 -12.24
N ASP A 265 7.06 -5.56 -12.47
CA ASP A 265 6.88 -4.83 -13.74
C ASP A 265 8.18 -4.18 -14.28
N ASP A 266 9.00 -3.61 -13.39
CA ASP A 266 10.27 -2.98 -13.76
C ASP A 266 11.31 -4.01 -14.24
N LEU A 267 11.36 -5.17 -13.61
CA LEU A 267 12.28 -6.26 -13.96
C LEU A 267 11.84 -6.96 -15.25
N GLU A 268 10.53 -7.10 -15.47
CA GLU A 268 9.96 -7.60 -16.72
C GLU A 268 10.26 -6.64 -17.88
N THR A 269 10.15 -5.33 -17.65
CA THR A 269 10.51 -4.30 -18.63
C THR A 269 12.00 -4.33 -18.99
N GLN A 270 12.87 -4.55 -18.00
CA GLN A 270 14.31 -4.71 -18.22
C GLN A 270 14.64 -5.97 -19.05
N LEU A 271 13.96 -7.08 -18.79
CA LEU A 271 14.12 -8.32 -19.56
C LEU A 271 13.64 -8.15 -21.01
N ALA A 272 12.48 -7.52 -21.22
CA ALA A 272 11.95 -7.24 -22.56
C ALA A 272 12.91 -6.36 -23.37
N THR A 273 13.46 -5.31 -22.75
CA THR A 273 14.45 -4.42 -23.40
C THR A 273 15.74 -5.16 -23.76
N ALA A 274 16.23 -6.04 -22.88
CA ALA A 274 17.42 -6.84 -23.15
C ALA A 274 17.20 -7.84 -24.31
N GLN A 275 16.01 -8.44 -24.40
CA GLN A 275 15.65 -9.35 -25.49
C GLN A 275 15.53 -8.63 -26.84
N GLU A 276 14.97 -7.41 -26.86
CA GLU A 276 14.88 -6.61 -28.08
C GLU A 276 16.27 -6.20 -28.60
N ASN A 277 17.17 -5.82 -27.70
CA ASN A 277 18.57 -5.50 -28.04
C ASN A 277 19.33 -6.72 -28.58
N LEU A 278 19.07 -7.92 -28.06
CA LEU A 278 19.64 -9.17 -28.60
C LEU A 278 19.13 -9.44 -30.02
N ARG A 279 17.83 -9.31 -30.27
CA ARG A 279 17.26 -9.47 -31.62
C ARG A 279 17.83 -8.47 -32.61
N ALA A 280 18.04 -7.22 -32.19
CA ALA A 280 18.65 -6.20 -33.02
C ALA A 280 20.11 -6.54 -33.37
N ALA A 281 20.89 -7.02 -32.40
CA ALA A 281 22.27 -7.46 -32.61
C ALA A 281 22.35 -8.72 -33.51
N GLU A 282 21.41 -9.66 -33.38
CA GLU A 282 21.28 -10.84 -34.26
C GLU A 282 20.97 -10.44 -35.70
N LEU A 283 20.02 -9.52 -35.92
CA LEU A 283 19.68 -9.01 -37.25
C LEU A 283 20.86 -8.27 -37.90
N GLN A 284 21.62 -7.50 -37.13
CA GLN A 284 22.84 -6.84 -37.63
C GLN A 284 23.93 -7.84 -38.01
N LEU A 285 24.12 -8.89 -37.20
CA LEU A 285 25.06 -9.96 -37.49
C LEU A 285 24.64 -10.78 -38.73
N ALA A 286 23.35 -11.02 -38.91
CA ALA A 286 22.81 -11.73 -40.08
C ALA A 286 23.00 -10.92 -41.37
N LYS A 287 22.62 -9.64 -41.37
CA LYS A 287 22.82 -8.72 -42.51
C LYS A 287 24.31 -8.59 -42.87
N ALA A 288 25.18 -8.54 -41.88
CA ALA A 288 26.63 -8.49 -42.07
C ALA A 288 27.22 -9.77 -42.70
N ARG A 289 26.61 -10.93 -42.45
CA ARG A 289 27.00 -12.22 -43.06
C ARG A 289 26.51 -12.35 -44.50
N GLU A 290 25.33 -11.84 -44.81
CA GLU A 290 24.76 -11.84 -46.17
C GLU A 290 25.52 -10.92 -47.14
N GLN A 291 26.16 -9.86 -46.63
CA GLN A 291 26.94 -8.91 -47.42
C GLN A 291 28.36 -9.37 -47.78
N GLN A 292 28.80 -10.57 -47.37
CA GLN A 292 30.05 -11.17 -47.84
C GLN A 292 29.80 -12.22 -48.92
N PRO A 293 30.05 -11.95 -50.23
CA PRO A 293 30.09 -13.00 -51.23
C PRO A 293 31.37 -13.84 -51.06
N SER A 294 31.23 -15.14 -51.29
CA SER A 294 32.27 -16.16 -51.26
C SER A 294 33.53 -15.75 -52.02
N LYS A 295 34.70 -15.76 -51.34
CA LYS A 295 35.98 -15.90 -52.04
C LYS A 295 36.09 -17.33 -52.58
N GLU A 296 35.93 -17.47 -53.88
CA GLU A 296 36.37 -18.66 -54.63
C GLU A 296 37.89 -18.82 -54.49
N SER A 297 38.30 -20.06 -54.21
CA SER A 297 39.69 -20.51 -54.19
C SER A 297 40.21 -20.65 -55.63
N PRO A 298 41.48 -20.33 -55.93
CA PRO A 298 42.18 -20.91 -57.08
C PRO A 298 42.50 -22.38 -56.85
#